data_AF-A0A2V6FAG8-F1
#
_entry.id   AF-A0A2V6FAG8-F1
#
_cell.length_a   1.000
_cell.length_b   1.000
_cell.length_c   1.000
_cell.angle_alpha   90.00
_cell.angle_beta   90.00
_cell.angle_gamma   90.00
#
_symmetry.space_group_name_H-M   'P 1'
#
loop_
_entity.id
_entity.type
_entity.pdbx_description
1 polymer ?
#
loop_
_entity_poly.entity_id
_entity_poly.type
_entity_poly.pdbx_seq_one_letter_code
_entity_poly.pdbx_strand_id
1 'polypeptide(L)'
;MSTAIANYGDWDFLYAHALLEPDGNRLLERIGAAETAINERLKAITLRDNAEKSALVDALRALQALRSRRRRTANLKRRLFHLTRVPRLSELASRERPLAPGRQKILNSQERSRHWHEFN
;
A
#
# COMPACT_ATOMS: atom_id res chain seq x y z
N MET A 1 -15.01 -22.96 27.84
CA MET A 1 -15.44 -24.24 27.24
C MET A 1 -15.75 -23.96 25.78
N SER A 2 -14.96 -24.53 24.87
CA SER A 2 -15.08 -24.34 23.42
C SER A 2 -16.13 -25.26 22.84
N THR A 3 -17.14 -24.71 22.17
CA THR A 3 -18.03 -25.47 21.27
C THR A 3 -17.97 -24.83 19.89
N ALA A 4 -16.88 -25.13 19.17
CA ALA A 4 -16.80 -24.92 17.74
C ALA A 4 -17.71 -25.94 17.06
N ILE A 5 -19.01 -25.63 17.00
CA ILE A 5 -19.92 -26.32 16.09
C ILE A 5 -19.56 -25.75 14.72
N ALA A 6 -18.63 -26.42 14.03
CA ALA A 6 -18.46 -26.26 12.59
C ALA A 6 -19.74 -26.78 11.94
N ASN A 7 -20.75 -25.91 11.87
CA ASN A 7 -22.00 -26.17 11.20
C ASN A 7 -21.68 -26.18 9.70
N TYR A 8 -21.59 -27.37 9.10
CA TYR A 8 -21.19 -27.59 7.70
C TYR A 8 -22.03 -26.79 6.67
N GLY A 9 -23.16 -26.19 7.09
CA GLY A 9 -24.06 -25.37 6.28
C GLY A 9 -23.72 -23.87 6.19
N ASP A 10 -22.79 -23.34 6.99
CA ASP A 10 -22.56 -21.89 7.05
C ASP A 10 -21.46 -21.38 6.09
N TRP A 11 -20.95 -22.24 5.21
CA TRP A 11 -19.89 -21.86 4.26
C TRP A 11 -20.33 -20.72 3.34
N ASP A 12 -21.60 -20.70 2.92
CA ASP A 12 -22.18 -19.66 2.07
C ASP A 12 -22.28 -18.32 2.82
N PHE A 13 -22.72 -18.36 4.08
CA PHE A 13 -22.75 -17.17 4.94
C PHE A 13 -21.35 -16.59 5.16
N LEU A 14 -20.37 -17.45 5.49
CA LEU A 14 -18.99 -17.03 5.72
C LEU A 14 -18.36 -16.49 4.43
N TYR A 15 -18.67 -17.09 3.29
CA TYR A 15 -18.26 -16.61 1.98
C TYR A 15 -18.84 -15.22 1.68
N ALA A 16 -20.16 -15.04 1.82
CA ALA A 16 -20.82 -13.75 1.65
C ALA A 16 -20.25 -12.68 2.60
N HIS A 17 -20.01 -13.05 3.86
CA HIS A 17 -19.41 -12.15 4.83
C HIS A 17 -17.98 -11.73 4.44
N ALA A 18 -17.21 -12.63 3.84
CA ALA A 18 -15.87 -12.28 3.33
C ALA A 18 -15.95 -11.33 2.12
N LEU A 19 -16.94 -11.48 1.23
CA LEU A 19 -17.12 -10.59 0.07
C LEU A 19 -17.53 -9.17 0.46
N LEU A 20 -18.31 -9.03 1.53
CA LEU A 20 -18.87 -7.76 1.98
C LEU A 20 -18.00 -7.04 3.01
N GLU A 21 -16.86 -7.59 3.43
CA GLU A 21 -16.00 -6.99 4.46
C GLU A 21 -15.22 -5.78 3.91
N PRO A 22 -15.49 -4.55 4.40
CA PRO A 22 -14.83 -3.35 3.91
C PRO A 22 -13.43 -3.12 4.52
N ASP A 23 -13.18 -3.63 5.72
CA ASP A 23 -11.90 -3.45 6.39
C ASP A 23 -10.87 -4.45 5.86
N GLY A 24 -9.82 -3.92 5.21
CA GLY A 24 -8.76 -4.73 4.63
C GLY A 24 -7.97 -5.59 5.63
N ASN A 25 -8.00 -5.30 6.93
CA ASN A 25 -7.39 -6.15 7.96
C ASN A 25 -8.32 -7.31 8.33
N ARG A 26 -9.58 -7.00 8.66
CA ARG A 26 -10.62 -8.01 8.96
C ARG A 26 -10.92 -8.90 7.76
N LEU A 27 -10.78 -8.38 6.54
CA LEU A 27 -10.98 -9.12 5.30
C LEU A 27 -10.11 -10.37 5.23
N LEU A 28 -8.85 -10.31 5.69
CA LEU A 28 -8.00 -11.51 5.66
C LEU A 28 -8.46 -12.58 6.63
N GLU A 29 -8.94 -12.19 7.80
CA GLU A 29 -9.48 -13.10 8.82
C GLU A 29 -10.78 -13.75 8.31
N ARG A 30 -11.68 -12.95 7.73
CA ARG A 30 -12.94 -13.44 7.13
C ARG A 30 -12.69 -14.40 5.96
N ILE A 31 -11.73 -14.08 5.09
CA ILE A 31 -11.31 -14.99 4.01
C ILE A 31 -10.81 -16.31 4.61
N GLY A 32 -9.99 -16.27 5.67
CA GLY A 32 -9.50 -17.49 6.33
C GLY A 32 -10.63 -18.35 6.89
N ALA A 33 -11.59 -17.74 7.59
CA ALA A 33 -12.75 -18.45 8.12
C ALA A 33 -13.60 -19.10 7.00
N ALA A 34 -13.85 -18.37 5.91
CA ALA A 34 -14.60 -18.88 4.76
C ALA A 34 -13.85 -20.03 4.06
N GLU A 35 -12.54 -19.89 3.83
CA GLU A 35 -11.71 -20.96 3.24
C GLU A 35 -11.74 -22.22 4.09
N THR A 36 -11.65 -22.10 5.42
CA THR A 36 -11.75 -23.26 6.33
C THR A 36 -13.11 -23.94 6.20
N ALA A 37 -14.21 -23.19 6.25
CA ALA A 37 -15.56 -23.75 6.15
C ALA A 37 -15.82 -24.42 4.79
N ILE A 38 -15.37 -23.81 3.69
CA ILE A 38 -15.50 -24.38 2.35
C ILE A 38 -14.68 -25.68 2.22
N ASN A 39 -13.46 -25.71 2.76
CA ASN A 39 -12.63 -26.93 2.72
C ASN A 39 -13.22 -28.05 3.59
N GLU A 40 -13.78 -27.73 4.76
CA GLU A 40 -14.53 -28.68 5.59
C GLU A 40 -15.73 -29.25 4.81
N ARG A 41 -16.49 -28.39 4.11
CA ARG A 41 -17.62 -28.83 3.28
C ARG A 41 -17.16 -29.71 2.10
N LEU A 42 -16.05 -29.37 1.45
CA LEU A 42 -15.46 -30.19 0.38
C LEU A 42 -14.99 -31.58 0.84
N LYS A 43 -14.64 -31.76 2.12
CA LYS A 43 -14.35 -33.09 2.67
C LYS A 43 -15.62 -33.89 2.95
N ALA A 44 -16.69 -33.20 3.35
CA ALA A 44 -17.96 -33.83 3.72
C ALA A 44 -18.87 -34.14 2.51
N ILE A 45 -18.67 -33.46 1.39
CA ILE A 45 -19.48 -33.61 0.18
C ILE A 45 -19.26 -34.97 -0.49
N THR A 46 -20.33 -35.59 -0.98
CA THR A 46 -20.24 -36.90 -1.64
C THR A 46 -19.93 -36.75 -3.13
N LEU A 47 -19.43 -37.82 -3.77
CA LEU A 47 -19.14 -37.86 -5.22
C LEU A 47 -20.36 -37.62 -6.12
N ARG A 48 -21.59 -37.67 -5.58
CA ARG A 48 -22.82 -37.40 -6.35
C ARG A 48 -23.15 -35.92 -6.47
N ASP A 49 -22.55 -35.06 -5.64
CA ASP A 49 -22.93 -33.64 -5.54
C ASP A 49 -22.00 -32.75 -6.39
N ASN A 50 -21.89 -33.05 -7.69
CA ASN A 50 -20.96 -32.39 -8.60
C ASN A 50 -21.20 -30.87 -8.73
N ALA A 51 -22.45 -30.43 -8.63
CA ALA A 51 -22.82 -29.01 -8.72
C ALA A 51 -22.33 -28.22 -7.51
N GLU A 52 -22.60 -28.70 -6.30
CA GLU A 52 -22.15 -28.04 -5.06
C GLU A 52 -20.62 -28.08 -4.96
N LYS A 53 -19.98 -29.18 -5.36
CA LYS A 53 -18.50 -29.25 -5.42
C LYS A 53 -17.91 -28.17 -6.33
N SER A 54 -18.53 -27.93 -7.48
CA SER A 54 -18.10 -26.89 -8.42
C SER A 54 -18.26 -25.49 -7.80
N ALA A 55 -19.40 -25.23 -7.17
CA ALA A 55 -19.66 -23.97 -6.47
C ALA A 55 -18.64 -23.70 -5.35
N LEU A 56 -18.28 -24.71 -4.56
CA LEU A 56 -17.26 -24.59 -3.51
C LEU A 56 -15.87 -24.29 -4.08
N VAL A 57 -15.49 -24.94 -5.19
CA VAL A 57 -14.22 -24.68 -5.87
C VAL A 57 -14.17 -23.26 -6.44
N ASP A 58 -15.26 -22.80 -7.04
CA ASP A 58 -15.34 -21.44 -7.57
C ASP A 58 -15.34 -20.38 -6.47
N ALA A 59 -15.98 -20.64 -5.33
CA ALA A 59 -15.91 -19.80 -4.15
C ALA A 59 -14.45 -19.67 -3.63
N LEU A 60 -13.70 -20.76 -3.57
CA LEU A 60 -12.26 -20.71 -3.21
C LEU A 60 -11.46 -19.84 -4.18
N ARG A 61 -11.68 -19.98 -5.49
CA ARG A 61 -11.01 -19.14 -6.50
C ARG A 61 -11.33 -17.67 -6.32
N ALA A 62 -12.60 -17.34 -6.04
CA ALA A 62 -13.03 -15.98 -5.79
C ALA A 62 -12.34 -15.40 -4.52
N LEU A 63 -12.27 -16.15 -3.43
CA LEU A 63 -11.58 -15.75 -2.20
C LEU A 63 -10.08 -15.52 -2.42
N GLN A 64 -9.42 -16.38 -3.21
CA GLN A 64 -8.01 -16.20 -3.58
C GLN A 64 -7.79 -14.94 -4.43
N ALA A 65 -8.69 -14.67 -5.38
CA ALA A 65 -8.65 -13.46 -6.18
C ALA A 65 -8.82 -12.20 -5.31
N LEU A 66 -9.74 -12.24 -4.34
CA LEU A 66 -9.98 -11.17 -3.39
C LEU A 66 -8.75 -10.90 -2.50
N ARG A 67 -8.14 -11.95 -1.94
CA ARG A 67 -6.89 -11.86 -1.18
C ARG A 67 -5.76 -11.24 -2.02
N SER A 68 -5.64 -11.66 -3.28
CA SER A 68 -4.63 -11.15 -4.21
C SER A 68 -4.85 -9.67 -4.56
N ARG A 69 -6.10 -9.26 -4.76
CA ARG A 69 -6.49 -7.86 -4.96
C ARG A 69 -6.12 -7.01 -3.74
N ARG A 70 -6.46 -7.47 -2.54
CA ARG A 70 -6.11 -6.80 -1.27
C ARG A 70 -4.60 -6.60 -1.15
N ARG A 71 -3.80 -7.63 -1.40
CA ARG A 71 -2.32 -7.54 -1.39
C ARG A 71 -1.79 -6.50 -2.38
N ARG A 72 -2.31 -6.48 -3.61
CA ARG A 72 -1.94 -5.48 -4.63
C ARG A 72 -2.23 -4.05 -4.17
N THR A 73 -3.43 -3.79 -3.64
CA THR A 73 -3.79 -2.45 -3.14
C THR A 73 -2.94 -2.01 -1.95
N ALA A 74 -2.62 -2.91 -1.02
CA ALA A 74 -1.74 -2.61 0.11
C ALA A 74 -0.31 -2.27 -0.36
N ASN A 75 0.23 -3.03 -1.32
CA ASN A 75 1.54 -2.75 -1.90
C ASN A 75 1.58 -1.41 -2.63
N LEU A 76 0.53 -1.06 -3.39
CA LEU A 76 0.43 0.24 -4.05
C LEU A 76 0.38 1.38 -3.03
N LYS A 77 -0.42 1.26 -1.97
CA LYS A 77 -0.47 2.26 -0.88
C LYS A 77 0.90 2.47 -0.23
N ARG A 78 1.65 1.39 0.03
CA ARG A 78 3.03 1.47 0.55
C ARG A 78 3.96 2.20 -0.42
N ARG A 79 3.94 1.84 -1.70
CA ARG A 79 4.77 2.49 -2.74
C ARG A 79 4.46 3.98 -2.86
N LEU A 80 3.18 4.35 -2.91
CA LEU A 80 2.76 5.75 -2.94
C LEU A 80 3.20 6.52 -1.70
N PHE A 81 3.10 5.92 -0.52
CA PHE A 81 3.59 6.51 0.72
C PHE A 81 5.10 6.80 0.67
N HIS A 82 5.91 5.89 0.13
CA HIS A 82 7.35 6.12 -0.03
C HIS A 82 7.68 7.19 -1.08
N LEU A 83 6.90 7.29 -2.17
CA LEU A 83 7.12 8.29 -3.21
C LEU A 83 6.70 9.72 -2.79
N THR A 84 5.65 9.82 -1.96
CA THR A 84 5.12 11.12 -1.50
C THR A 84 5.86 11.69 -0.29
N ARG A 85 6.68 10.87 0.37
CA ARG A 85 7.51 11.27 1.53
C ARG A 85 8.93 11.66 1.16
N VAL A 86 9.24 11.83 -0.12
CA VAL A 86 10.48 12.50 -0.53
C VAL A 86 10.24 14.00 -0.35
N PRO A 87 10.98 14.70 0.54
CA PRO A 87 10.86 16.15 0.61
C PRO A 87 11.19 16.71 -0.77
N ARG A 88 10.33 17.61 -1.24
CA ARG A 88 10.54 18.35 -2.50
C ARG A 88 11.97 18.88 -2.43
N LEU A 89 12.82 18.61 -3.42
CA LEU A 89 14.21 19.10 -3.44
C LEU A 89 14.29 20.63 -3.28
N SER A 90 13.18 21.33 -3.51
CA SER A 90 12.92 22.73 -3.17
C SER A 90 13.12 23.08 -1.68
N GLU A 91 12.72 22.22 -0.74
CA GLU A 91 12.78 22.48 0.71
C GLU A 91 14.18 22.23 1.30
N LEU A 92 14.96 21.32 0.69
CA LEU A 92 16.35 21.08 1.10
C LEU A 92 17.30 22.18 0.59
N ALA A 93 17.00 22.77 -0.56
CA ALA A 93 17.75 23.91 -1.09
C ALA A 93 17.58 25.20 -0.26
N SER A 94 16.46 25.37 0.45
CA SER A 94 16.22 26.51 1.33
C SER A 94 16.85 26.36 2.73
N ARG A 95 17.40 25.20 3.08
CA ARG A 95 18.02 24.94 4.39
C ARG A 95 19.54 25.12 4.41
N GLU A 96 20.18 25.33 3.26
CA GLU A 96 21.61 25.66 3.22
C GLU A 96 21.88 27.13 2.86
N ARG A 97 22.19 27.88 3.93
CA ARG A 97 22.96 29.15 4.03
C ARG A 97 22.21 30.49 3.99
N PRO A 98 22.40 31.29 5.05
CA PRO A 98 22.85 32.67 4.94
C PRO A 98 24.38 32.72 4.96
N LEU A 99 24.98 33.48 4.04
CA LEU A 99 26.39 33.86 4.06
C LEU A 99 26.73 34.64 5.35
N ALA A 100 27.91 34.33 5.90
CA ALA A 100 28.41 34.73 7.21
C ALA A 100 28.69 36.24 7.38
N PRO A 101 28.80 36.76 8.63
CA PRO A 101 29.53 37.98 8.89
C PRO A 101 31.01 37.67 9.15
N GLY A 102 31.91 38.32 8.42
CA GLY A 102 33.32 38.44 8.83
C GLY A 102 34.33 37.69 7.97
N ARG A 103 34.71 38.30 6.84
CA ARG A 103 36.10 38.35 6.36
C ARG A 103 36.20 39.34 5.21
N GLN A 104 36.39 40.62 5.55
CA GLN A 104 36.88 41.63 4.61
C GLN A 104 38.31 41.22 4.21
N LYS A 105 38.46 40.66 3.00
CA LYS A 105 39.76 40.58 2.33
C LYS A 105 39.75 41.60 1.20
N ILE A 106 40.61 42.59 1.36
CA ILE A 106 40.98 43.62 0.40
C ILE A 106 41.53 42.92 -0.87
N LEU A 107 41.02 43.29 -2.06
CA LEU A 107 41.86 43.78 -3.16
C LEU A 107 41.00 44.27 -4.33
N ASN A 108 41.12 45.57 -4.52
CA ASN A 108 40.65 46.40 -5.60
C ASN A 108 41.37 46.03 -6.90
N SER A 109 40.64 45.73 -7.98
CA SER A 109 41.22 45.67 -9.34
C SER A 109 40.20 46.07 -10.41
N GLN A 110 39.28 46.98 -10.07
CA GLN A 110 38.35 47.56 -11.04
C GLN A 110 38.30 49.10 -11.00
N GLU A 111 39.22 49.74 -10.26
CA GLU A 111 39.53 51.18 -10.34
C GLU A 111 40.85 51.45 -11.09
N ARG A 112 41.08 50.75 -12.21
CA ARG A 112 42.14 51.09 -13.18
C ARG A 112 41.63 51.01 -14.61
N SER A 113 40.52 51.68 -14.88
CA SER A 113 40.16 52.11 -16.24
C SER A 113 39.00 53.09 -16.16
N ARG A 114 39.34 54.37 -16.01
CA ARG A 114 38.60 55.57 -16.45
C ARG A 114 39.18 56.81 -15.77
N HIS A 115 40.41 57.18 -16.15
CA HIS A 115 40.85 58.57 -16.01
C HIS A 115 42.07 58.84 -16.88
N TRP A 116 41.90 58.82 -18.21
CA TRP A 116 42.70 59.57 -19.18
C TRP A 116 41.88 59.69 -20.46
N HIS A 117 40.86 60.55 -20.41
CA HIS A 117 40.32 61.25 -21.56
C HIS A 117 39.40 62.34 -21.02
N GLU A 118 40.00 63.47 -20.68
CA GLU A 118 39.38 64.80 -20.71
C GLU A 118 40.42 65.83 -20.26
N PHE A 119 41.00 66.52 -21.25
CA PHE A 119 41.27 67.96 -21.33
C PHE A 119 42.55 68.28 -22.13
N ASN A 120 42.30 68.85 -23.32
CA ASN A 120 43.07 69.87 -24.06
C ASN A 120 44.59 69.91 -23.96
#